data_AF-A0A8T4EZ93-F1
#
_entry.id   AF-A0A8T4EZ93-F1
#
_cell.length_a   1.000
_cell.length_b   1.000
_cell.length_c   1.000
_cell.angle_alpha   90.00
_cell.angle_beta   90.00
_cell.angle_gamma   90.00
#
_symmetry.space_group_name_H-M   'P 1'
#
loop_
_entity.id
_entity.type
_entity.pdbx_description
1 polymer ?
#
loop_
_entity_poly.entity_id
_entity_poly.type
_entity_poly.pdbx_seq_one_letter_code
_entity_poly.pdbx_strand_id
1 'polypeptide(L)'
;MPPNLDATLFNLGSELELIPYAATGRGVAEPIPAGLAERHHRSIDVSPLADDEIEQRLAGLPFADDKAVVICWPADRCAARGFYRSLVRNYDDLWYPSQDDVLVVQSEPGVLRRLTMSHEEYFTYIEVEMPADIS
;
A
#
# COMPACT_ATOMS: atom_id res chain seq x y z
N MET A 1 22.30 -9.88 -0.18
CA MET A 1 21.10 -9.99 -1.03
C MET A 1 19.93 -9.66 -0.14
N PRO A 2 19.07 -8.70 -0.51
CA PRO A 2 17.81 -8.52 0.21
C PRO A 2 17.02 -9.85 0.17
N PRO A 3 16.17 -10.13 1.17
CA PRO A 3 15.31 -11.30 1.15
C PRO A 3 14.55 -11.37 -0.16
N ASN A 4 14.48 -12.55 -0.76
CA ASN A 4 13.68 -12.73 -1.97
C ASN A 4 12.21 -12.47 -1.58
N LEU A 5 11.63 -11.36 -2.06
CA LEU A 5 10.26 -10.98 -1.76
C LEU A 5 9.26 -12.09 -2.08
N ASP A 6 9.57 -12.93 -3.09
CA ASP A 6 8.82 -14.15 -3.39
C ASP A 6 8.81 -15.14 -2.22
N ALA A 7 9.94 -15.30 -1.52
CA ALA A 7 10.06 -16.16 -0.35
C ALA A 7 9.33 -15.57 0.87
N THR A 8 9.37 -14.25 1.05
CA THR A 8 8.58 -13.57 2.09
C THR A 8 7.09 -13.78 1.86
N LEU A 9 6.59 -13.51 0.65
CA LEU A 9 5.19 -13.70 0.30
C LEU A 9 4.74 -15.16 0.38
N PHE A 10 5.63 -16.10 0.02
CA PHE A 10 5.40 -17.52 0.19
C PHE A 10 5.30 -17.92 1.69
N ASN A 11 6.17 -17.38 2.54
CA ASN A 11 6.20 -17.66 3.98
C ASN A 11 5.04 -17.03 4.74
N LEU A 12 4.48 -15.92 4.24
CA LEU A 12 3.34 -15.22 4.83
C LEU A 12 2.01 -15.99 4.78
N GLY A 13 1.96 -17.17 4.15
CA GLY A 13 0.78 -18.03 4.24
C GLY A 13 -0.46 -17.40 3.61
N SER A 14 -0.36 -16.98 2.34
CA SER A 14 -1.45 -16.92 1.36
C SER A 14 -2.75 -16.14 1.69
N GLU A 15 -2.71 -15.02 2.40
CA GLU A 15 -3.78 -14.00 2.23
C GLU A 15 -3.45 -13.00 1.11
N LEU A 16 -2.20 -12.97 0.65
CA LEU A 16 -1.74 -12.16 -0.47
C LEU A 16 -1.52 -13.06 -1.71
N GLU A 17 -2.16 -12.72 -2.81
CA GLU A 17 -2.03 -13.34 -4.12
C GLU A 17 -1.08 -12.51 -4.98
N LEU A 18 0.03 -13.10 -5.44
CA LEU A 18 0.92 -12.43 -6.41
C LEU A 18 0.18 -12.13 -7.70
N ILE A 19 0.31 -10.90 -8.19
CA ILE A 19 -0.26 -10.48 -9.47
C ILE A 19 0.83 -9.86 -10.35
N PRO A 20 0.68 -9.91 -11.69
CA PRO A 20 1.59 -9.18 -12.58
C PRO A 20 1.58 -7.68 -12.25
N TYR A 21 2.75 -7.05 -12.15
CA TYR A 21 2.83 -5.60 -11.91
C TYR A 21 2.12 -4.78 -13.00
N ALA A 22 2.08 -5.27 -14.24
CA ALA A 22 1.30 -4.63 -15.31
C ALA A 22 -0.22 -4.66 -15.07
N ALA A 23 -0.71 -5.47 -14.13
CA ALA A 23 -2.13 -5.63 -13.82
C ALA A 23 -2.59 -4.77 -12.63
N THR A 24 -1.71 -3.96 -12.03
CA THR A 24 -2.01 -3.18 -10.82
C THR A 24 -2.98 -2.01 -11.04
N GLY A 25 -3.32 -1.70 -12.29
CA GLY A 25 -4.26 -0.63 -12.63
C GLY A 25 -3.70 0.78 -12.40
N ARG A 26 -4.56 1.79 -12.57
CA ARG A 26 -4.23 3.22 -12.36
C ARG A 26 -4.02 3.52 -10.88
N GLY A 27 -3.18 4.51 -10.58
CA GLY A 27 -2.96 5.03 -9.22
C GLY A 27 -1.91 4.28 -8.39
N VAL A 28 -1.44 3.13 -8.87
CA VAL A 28 -0.37 2.35 -8.24
C VAL A 28 1.01 2.89 -8.59
N ALA A 29 1.35 2.97 -9.88
CA ALA A 29 2.67 3.47 -10.33
C ALA A 29 2.59 4.88 -10.92
N GLU A 30 1.38 5.38 -11.13
CA GLU A 30 1.14 6.68 -11.74
C GLU A 30 1.03 7.75 -10.64
N PRO A 31 1.58 8.96 -10.87
CA PRO A 31 1.26 10.11 -10.04
C PRO A 31 -0.26 10.28 -9.99
N ILE A 32 -0.80 10.64 -8.82
CA ILE A 32 -2.19 11.09 -8.76
C ILE A 32 -2.34 12.27 -9.72
N PRO A 33 -3.28 12.23 -10.68
CA PRO A 33 -3.47 13.32 -11.62
C PRO A 33 -3.64 14.66 -10.91
N ALA A 34 -2.88 15.66 -11.35
CA ALA A 34 -3.02 17.02 -10.83
C ALA A 34 -4.46 17.52 -11.07
N GLY A 35 -5.07 18.07 -10.03
CA GLY A 35 -6.44 18.61 -10.09
C GLY A 35 -7.54 17.67 -9.60
N LEU A 36 -7.21 16.45 -9.14
CA LEU A 36 -8.15 15.67 -8.33
C LEU A 36 -8.27 16.29 -6.92
N ALA A 37 -9.49 16.30 -6.39
CA ALA A 37 -9.73 16.78 -5.04
C ALA A 37 -9.21 15.75 -4.02
N GLU A 38 -8.13 16.09 -3.32
CA GLU A 38 -7.70 15.38 -2.13
C GLU A 38 -8.74 15.59 -1.02
N ARG A 39 -9.38 14.51 -0.58
CA ARG A 39 -10.32 14.53 0.55
C ARG A 39 -9.58 14.41 1.87
N HIS A 40 -8.54 13.59 1.89
CA HIS A 40 -7.71 13.34 3.06
C HIS A 40 -6.25 13.21 2.68
N HIS A 41 -5.38 13.82 3.48
CA HIS A 41 -3.94 13.67 3.40
C HIS A 41 -3.41 13.55 4.83
N ARG A 42 -2.70 12.46 5.12
CA ARG A 42 -2.01 12.26 6.39
C ARG A 42 -0.60 11.74 6.13
N SER A 43 0.40 12.43 6.67
CA SER A 43 1.78 11.93 6.71
C SER A 43 2.17 11.61 8.15
N ILE A 44 2.87 10.50 8.35
CA ILE A 44 3.28 9.98 9.64
C ILE A 44 4.78 9.67 9.54
N ASP A 45 5.57 10.31 10.41
CA ASP A 45 6.95 9.93 10.66
C ASP A 45 6.93 8.67 11.55
N VAL A 46 7.42 7.54 11.04
CA VAL A 46 7.42 6.27 11.77
C VAL A 46 8.78 5.97 12.42
N SER A 47 9.82 6.76 12.12
CA SER A 47 11.16 6.59 12.71
C SER A 47 11.19 6.61 14.25
N PRO A 48 10.35 7.38 14.99
CA PRO A 48 10.40 7.38 16.45
C PRO A 48 9.44 6.38 17.10
N LEU A 49 8.64 5.65 16.31
CA LEU A 49 7.53 4.84 16.81
C LEU A 49 7.98 3.40 17.08
N ALA A 50 7.37 2.78 18.09
CA ALA A 50 7.49 1.34 18.29
C ALA A 50 6.57 0.57 17.31
N ASP A 51 6.86 -0.71 17.09
CA ASP A 51 6.13 -1.54 16.11
C ASP A 51 4.63 -1.61 16.39
N ASP A 52 4.24 -1.70 17.66
CA ASP A 52 2.83 -1.73 18.08
C ASP A 52 2.13 -0.38 17.84
N GLU A 53 2.85 0.74 17.96
CA GLU A 53 2.34 2.05 17.59
C GLU A 53 2.16 2.16 16.07
N ILE A 54 3.12 1.66 15.27
CA ILE A 54 3.01 1.64 13.80
C ILE A 54 1.81 0.82 13.36
N GLU A 55 1.64 -0.39 13.92
CA GLU A 55 0.50 -1.26 13.64
C GLU A 55 -0.83 -0.55 13.95
N GLN A 56 -0.94 0.10 15.11
CA GLN A 56 -2.12 0.87 15.50
C GLN A 56 -2.39 2.06 14.56
N ARG A 57 -1.35 2.76 14.10
CA ARG A 57 -1.49 3.87 13.14
C ARG A 57 -2.00 3.38 11.80
N LEU A 58 -1.45 2.27 11.30
CA LEU A 58 -1.86 1.63 10.05
C LEU A 58 -3.31 1.11 10.15
N ALA A 59 -3.64 0.37 11.22
CA ALA A 59 -5.00 -0.13 11.48
C ALA A 59 -6.05 0.99 11.54
N GLY A 60 -5.65 2.21 11.95
CA GLY A 60 -6.53 3.38 12.00
C GLY A 60 -6.69 4.13 10.67
N LEU A 61 -6.05 3.71 9.59
CA LEU A 61 -6.24 4.31 8.27
C LEU A 61 -7.56 3.86 7.65
N PRO A 62 -8.28 4.71 6.91
CA PRO A 62 -9.65 4.44 6.46
C PRO A 62 -9.70 3.57 5.19
N PHE A 63 -8.97 2.46 5.19
CA PHE A 63 -9.13 1.40 4.18
C PHE A 63 -10.34 0.53 4.54
N ALA A 64 -11.13 0.14 3.54
CA ALA A 64 -12.25 -0.77 3.76
C ALA A 64 -11.75 -2.21 4.01
N ASP A 65 -12.09 -2.77 5.17
CA ASP A 65 -11.64 -4.11 5.62
C ASP A 65 -12.17 -5.28 4.77
N ASP A 66 -13.30 -5.08 4.09
CA ASP A 66 -13.96 -6.07 3.25
C ASP A 66 -13.51 -6.00 1.78
N LYS A 67 -12.65 -5.04 1.44
CA LYS A 67 -12.14 -4.85 0.08
C LYS A 67 -10.69 -5.27 -0.03
N ALA A 68 -10.36 -5.77 -1.21
CA ALA A 68 -8.97 -6.05 -1.53
C ALA A 68 -8.20 -4.74 -1.74
N VAL A 69 -6.94 -4.74 -1.32
CA VAL A 69 -5.92 -3.77 -1.67
C VAL A 69 -4.92 -4.41 -2.62
N VAL A 70 -4.23 -3.57 -3.38
CA VAL A 70 -3.07 -3.95 -4.17
C VAL A 70 -1.83 -3.37 -3.49
N ILE A 71 -0.87 -4.22 -3.18
CA ILE A 71 0.41 -3.88 -2.55
C ILE A 71 1.48 -4.00 -3.64
N CYS A 72 2.30 -2.98 -3.81
CA CYS A 72 3.24 -2.87 -4.90
C CYS A 72 4.61 -2.48 -4.41
N TRP A 73 5.61 -3.12 -5.02
CA TRP A 73 7.03 -2.87 -4.84
C TRP A 73 7.59 -2.40 -6.19
N PRO A 74 7.57 -1.08 -6.46
CA PRO A 74 7.92 -0.54 -7.77
C PRO A 74 9.35 -0.88 -8.20
N ALA A 75 10.31 -0.87 -7.26
CA ALA A 75 11.70 -1.23 -7.51
C ALA A 75 11.85 -2.66 -8.02
N ASP A 76 11.11 -3.60 -7.42
CA ASP A 76 11.13 -5.02 -7.78
C ASP A 76 10.17 -5.37 -8.92
N ARG A 77 9.37 -4.40 -9.38
CA ARG A 77 8.34 -4.56 -10.42
C ARG A 77 7.41 -5.73 -10.11
N CYS A 78 6.97 -5.85 -8.87
CA CYS A 78 6.05 -6.89 -8.43
C CYS A 78 4.92 -6.31 -7.59
N ALA A 79 3.84 -7.09 -7.50
CA ALA A 79 2.65 -6.70 -6.79
C ALA A 79 1.93 -7.92 -6.23
N ALA A 80 1.16 -7.69 -5.17
CA ALA A 80 0.27 -8.67 -4.59
C ALA A 80 -1.11 -8.05 -4.31
N ARG A 81 -2.13 -8.88 -4.32
CA ARG A 81 -3.51 -8.52 -3.98
C ARG A 81 -3.93 -9.25 -2.72
N GLY A 82 -4.55 -8.56 -1.78
CA GLY A 82 -5.09 -9.20 -0.58
C GLY A 82 -5.86 -8.21 0.27
N PHE A 83 -6.02 -8.48 1.57
CA PHE A 83 -6.73 -7.54 2.46
C PHE A 83 -5.76 -6.58 3.15
N TYR A 84 -6.23 -5.36 3.42
CA TYR A 84 -5.43 -4.36 4.11
C TYR A 84 -4.96 -4.86 5.49
N ARG A 85 -5.84 -5.54 6.24
CA ARG A 85 -5.49 -6.17 7.53
C ARG A 85 -4.29 -7.13 7.44
N SER A 86 -4.11 -7.79 6.31
CA SER A 86 -3.01 -8.73 6.08
C SER A 86 -1.70 -7.98 5.91
N LEU A 87 -1.72 -6.80 5.27
CA LEU A 87 -0.57 -5.88 5.24
C LEU A 87 -0.27 -5.38 6.65
N VAL A 88 -1.25 -4.88 7.39
CA VAL A 88 -1.03 -4.30 8.74
C VAL A 88 -0.33 -5.29 9.67
N ARG A 89 -0.75 -6.57 9.68
CA ARG A 89 -0.14 -7.62 10.51
C ARG A 89 1.29 -7.99 10.12
N ASN A 90 1.70 -7.70 8.89
CA ASN A 90 2.96 -8.13 8.31
C ASN A 90 3.73 -6.95 7.71
N TYR A 91 3.49 -5.72 8.19
CA TYR A 91 3.99 -4.52 7.51
C TYR A 91 5.53 -4.51 7.47
N ASP A 92 6.16 -4.96 8.55
CA ASP A 92 7.61 -5.00 8.74
C ASP A 92 8.26 -5.93 7.71
N ASP A 93 7.74 -7.16 7.60
CA ASP A 93 8.16 -8.16 6.63
C ASP A 93 7.90 -7.73 5.18
N LEU A 94 6.90 -6.88 4.93
CA LEU A 94 6.56 -6.41 3.58
C LEU A 94 7.34 -5.16 3.18
N TRP A 95 7.73 -4.32 4.13
CA TRP A 95 8.39 -3.03 3.88
C TRP A 95 9.91 -3.11 4.00
N TYR A 96 10.47 -3.69 5.06
CA TYR A 96 11.94 -3.69 5.25
C TYR A 96 12.74 -4.52 4.23
N PRO A 97 12.24 -5.66 3.73
CA PRO A 97 12.92 -6.36 2.65
C PRO A 97 12.95 -5.58 1.35
N SER A 98 12.02 -4.64 1.15
CA SER A 98 12.01 -3.78 -0.02
C SER A 98 13.06 -2.70 0.11
N GLN A 99 13.94 -2.58 -0.89
CA GLN A 99 15.00 -1.57 -0.89
C GLN A 99 14.47 -0.15 -1.21
N ASP A 100 13.16 0.02 -1.30
CA ASP A 100 12.49 1.19 -1.85
C ASP A 100 11.06 1.31 -1.28
N ASP A 101 10.31 2.31 -1.74
CA ASP A 101 8.95 2.58 -1.29
C ASP A 101 7.97 1.45 -1.60
N VAL A 102 7.06 1.17 -0.67
CA VAL A 102 5.91 0.26 -0.86
C VAL A 102 4.64 1.07 -1.06
N LEU A 103 3.86 0.72 -2.07
CA LEU A 103 2.60 1.40 -2.39
C LEU A 103 1.42 0.46 -2.15
N VAL A 104 0.44 0.92 -1.39
CA VAL A 104 -0.80 0.19 -1.11
C VAL A 104 -1.96 0.98 -1.66
N VAL A 105 -2.74 0.38 -2.54
CA VAL A 105 -3.84 1.04 -3.24
C VAL A 105 -5.15 0.29 -3.05
N GLN A 106 -6.20 1.05 -2.74
CA GLN A 106 -7.59 0.59 -2.77
C GLN A 106 -8.37 1.50 -3.71
N SER A 107 -8.92 0.93 -4.77
CA SER A 107 -9.75 1.66 -5.72
C SER A 107 -11.19 1.16 -5.62
N GLU A 108 -12.10 2.10 -5.41
CA GLU A 108 -13.54 1.90 -5.39
C GLU A 108 -14.19 2.87 -6.39
N PRO A 109 -15.43 2.60 -6.84
CA PRO A 109 -16.16 3.55 -7.66
C PRO A 109 -16.20 4.95 -6.99
N GLY A 110 -15.58 5.93 -7.64
CA GLY A 110 -15.53 7.31 -7.16
C GLY A 110 -14.47 7.64 -6.10
N VAL A 111 -13.68 6.66 -5.62
CA VAL A 111 -12.65 6.91 -4.58
C VAL A 111 -11.39 6.09 -4.85
N LEU A 112 -10.24 6.74 -4.73
CA LEU A 112 -8.93 6.09 -4.70
C LEU A 112 -8.25 6.41 -3.37
N ARG A 113 -7.85 5.37 -2.64
CA ARG A 113 -7.03 5.47 -1.44
C ARG A 113 -5.64 4.93 -1.75
N ARG A 114 -4.62 5.67 -1.34
CA ARG A 114 -3.22 5.23 -1.48
C ARG A 114 -2.47 5.47 -0.18
N LEU A 115 -1.73 4.47 0.25
CA LEU A 115 -0.71 4.57 1.28
C LEU A 115 0.65 4.35 0.61
N THR A 116 1.57 5.26 0.85
CA THR A 116 2.98 5.16 0.47
C THR A 116 3.78 4.94 1.75
N MET A 117 4.46 3.81 1.85
CA MET A 117 5.40 3.49 2.92
C MET A 117 6.80 3.72 2.36
N SER A 118 7.38 4.89 2.66
CA SER A 118 8.66 5.28 2.07
C SER A 118 9.83 4.63 2.79
N HIS A 119 10.90 4.32 2.06
CA HIS A 119 12.19 3.89 2.62
C HIS A 119 12.81 4.92 3.59
N GLU A 120 12.38 6.19 3.54
CA GLU A 120 12.78 7.25 4.49
C GLU A 120 11.98 7.23 5.80
N GLU A 121 11.25 6.15 6.09
CA GLU A 121 10.45 5.97 7.31
C GLU A 121 9.30 6.98 7.46
N TYR A 122 8.72 7.38 6.31
CA TYR A 122 7.50 8.19 6.24
C TYR A 122 6.35 7.41 5.61
N PHE A 123 5.22 7.34 6.31
CA PHE A 123 3.98 6.74 5.82
C PHE A 123 3.01 7.85 5.42
N THR A 124 2.69 7.92 4.13
CA THR A 124 1.81 8.95 3.56
C THR A 124 0.54 8.33 3.02
N TYR A 125 -0.58 8.63 3.66
CA TYR A 125 -1.92 8.27 3.23
C TYR A 125 -2.60 9.43 2.50
N ILE A 126 -3.21 9.12 1.36
CA ILE A 126 -4.05 10.05 0.60
C ILE A 126 -5.36 9.36 0.18
N GLU A 127 -6.44 10.13 0.20
CA GLU A 127 -7.73 9.77 -0.39
C GLU A 127 -8.11 10.83 -1.41
N VAL A 128 -8.41 10.39 -2.63
CA VAL A 128 -8.87 11.28 -3.70
C VAL A 128 -10.22 10.85 -4.23
N GLU A 129 -11.05 11.82 -4.56
CA GLU A 129 -12.31 11.59 -5.26
C GLU A 129 -12.01 11.38 -6.75
N MET A 130 -12.48 10.25 -7.28
CA MET A 130 -12.32 9.89 -8.69
C MET A 130 -13.59 10.28 -9.46
N PRO A 131 -13.49 10.87 -10.65
CA PRO A 131 -14.65 11.11 -11.49
C PRO A 131 -15.33 9.78 -11.86
N ALA A 132 -16.66 9.75 -11.86
CA ALA A 132 -17.47 8.55 -12.14
C ALA A 132 -17.21 7.94 -13.54
N ASP A 133 -16.65 8.71 -14.47
CA ASP A 133 -16.44 8.33 -15.88
C ASP A 133 -15.06 7.70 -16.17
N ILE A 134 -14.26 7.37 -15.15
CA ILE A 134 -12.90 6.82 -15.31
C ILE A 134 -12.76 5.46 -14.57
N SER A 135 -13.78 4.61 -14.69
CA SER A 135 -13.80 3.25 -14.13
C SER A 135 -13.21 2.21 -15.09
#